data_AF-A0AB38N5K0-F1
#
_entry.id   AF-A0AB38N5K0-F1
#
_cell.length_a   1.000
_cell.length_b   1.000
_cell.length_c   1.000
_cell.angle_alpha   90.00
_cell.angle_beta   90.00
_cell.angle_gamma   90.00
#
_symmetry.space_group_name_H-M   'P 1'
#
loop_
_entity.id
_entity.type
_entity.pdbx_description
1 polymer ?
#
loop_
_entity_poly.entity_id
_entity_poly.type
_entity_poly.pdbx_seq_one_letter_code
_entity_poly.pdbx_strand_id
1 'polypeptide(L)'
;MSKLIGKYITRNAVCTSASPGHDFPDELILSAQWHHRDKEHGTSGRDASVFGSLGVFAVGDDHPSIDFPLVNALSVSPQFLQAYGAAIVPVEEAFRLPKSKEKSLTTLHVTEYTWKNNSRQYITNYVLQQNGGGGLFIETHPFPHLFTPLSPECGGGVILGRKVEDQYRFVAFQITYGYSLVIKSNVIHGDSFLHGPYAIALYETEFADSVLIKSGKPGARTIQPVRQVSAAGNRFSLFGDMTFNQRATALLLKENLKSIARATDNAPIEKRREIICFFKQLPQTMLSDLRHQSDLTQRAYDECYGIVPLQAGIH
;
A
#
# COMPACT_ATOMS: atom_id res chain seq x y z
N MET A 1 24.28 -39.33 -25.39
CA MET A 1 23.54 -39.05 -26.64
C MET A 1 22.12 -39.59 -26.48
N SER A 2 21.17 -38.78 -26.01
CA SER A 2 19.75 -39.17 -25.94
C SER A 2 19.00 -38.61 -27.15
N LYS A 3 18.20 -39.48 -27.77
CA LYS A 3 17.38 -39.22 -28.96
C LYS A 3 16.10 -38.47 -28.60
N LEU A 4 15.73 -37.53 -29.47
CA LEU A 4 14.43 -36.87 -29.55
C LEU A 4 13.40 -37.81 -30.22
N ILE A 5 12.20 -37.98 -29.65
CA ILE A 5 11.02 -38.50 -30.36
C ILE A 5 9.78 -37.74 -29.86
N GLY A 6 9.12 -36.99 -30.74
CA GLY A 6 7.72 -36.55 -30.55
C GLY A 6 7.44 -35.09 -30.88
N LYS A 7 6.91 -34.83 -32.09
CA LYS A 7 6.19 -33.60 -32.46
C LYS A 7 4.75 -33.71 -31.99
N TYR A 8 4.18 -32.67 -31.39
CA TYR A 8 2.74 -32.51 -31.26
C TYR A 8 2.26 -31.27 -32.01
N ILE A 9 1.23 -31.49 -32.82
CA ILE A 9 0.59 -30.57 -33.76
C ILE A 9 -0.49 -29.80 -33.00
N THR A 10 -0.52 -28.48 -33.14
CA THR A 10 -1.61 -27.63 -32.65
C THR A 10 -2.85 -27.79 -33.52
N ARG A 11 -3.99 -28.10 -32.89
CA ARG A 11 -5.33 -27.92 -33.45
C ARG A 11 -6.12 -27.02 -32.50
N ASN A 12 -6.68 -25.95 -33.03
CA ASN A 12 -7.54 -25.01 -32.32
C ASN A 12 -8.89 -25.64 -31.97
N ALA A 13 -9.35 -25.46 -30.73
CA ALA A 13 -10.76 -25.40 -30.36
C ALA A 13 -10.91 -24.61 -29.04
N VAL A 14 -12.05 -23.94 -28.93
CA VAL A 14 -12.37 -22.83 -28.03
C VAL A 14 -13.05 -23.31 -26.73
N CYS A 15 -12.82 -22.52 -25.66
CA CYS A 15 -13.55 -22.38 -24.39
C CYS A 15 -13.30 -23.31 -23.19
N THR A 16 -12.96 -22.62 -22.10
CA THR A 16 -13.22 -22.85 -20.67
C THR A 16 -12.59 -24.06 -19.97
N SER A 17 -11.51 -23.80 -19.21
CA SER A 17 -11.48 -23.95 -17.75
C SER A 17 -10.07 -23.72 -17.20
N ALA A 18 -9.97 -22.82 -16.20
CA ALA A 18 -8.94 -22.64 -15.18
C ALA A 18 -7.48 -23.01 -15.51
N SER A 19 -6.61 -22.00 -15.58
CA SER A 19 -5.15 -22.18 -15.54
C SER A 19 -4.58 -21.99 -14.12
N PRO A 20 -3.47 -22.68 -13.77
CA PRO A 20 -2.98 -22.81 -12.41
C PRO A 20 -1.96 -21.72 -12.03
N GLY A 21 -2.03 -21.20 -10.79
CA GLY A 21 -0.95 -20.42 -10.16
C GLY A 21 -1.34 -19.02 -9.68
N HIS A 22 -2.17 -18.91 -8.64
CA HIS A 22 -2.37 -17.66 -7.89
C HIS A 22 -1.29 -17.52 -6.81
N ASP A 23 -0.15 -16.91 -7.14
CA ASP A 23 0.91 -16.63 -6.14
C ASP A 23 1.29 -15.14 -6.03
N PHE A 24 0.63 -14.26 -6.77
CA PHE A 24 0.84 -12.82 -6.69
C PHE A 24 -0.46 -12.07 -6.34
N PRO A 25 -0.40 -11.08 -5.44
CA PRO A 25 -1.53 -10.18 -5.18
C PRO A 25 -1.99 -9.49 -6.46
N ASP A 26 -3.28 -9.12 -6.50
CA ASP A 26 -3.85 -8.38 -7.62
C ASP A 26 -3.02 -7.11 -7.91
N GLU A 27 -2.63 -6.95 -9.17
CA GLU A 27 -1.97 -5.76 -9.70
C GLU A 27 -2.94 -5.00 -10.61
N LEU A 28 -2.99 -3.68 -10.50
CA LEU A 28 -3.61 -2.84 -11.51
C LEU A 28 -2.65 -2.72 -12.70
N ILE A 29 -3.12 -3.07 -13.90
CA ILE A 29 -2.36 -2.95 -15.14
C ILE A 29 -2.98 -1.83 -15.99
N LEU A 30 -2.16 -0.84 -16.37
CA LEU A 30 -2.58 0.32 -17.14
C LEU A 30 -1.71 0.51 -18.39
N SER A 31 -2.35 0.72 -19.53
CA SER A 31 -1.71 1.30 -20.70
C SER A 31 -1.77 2.82 -20.57
N ALA A 32 -0.63 3.48 -20.42
CA ALA A 32 -0.57 4.90 -20.14
C ALA A 32 0.70 5.54 -20.71
N GLN A 33 0.69 6.87 -20.84
CA GLN A 33 1.83 7.65 -21.28
C GLN A 33 2.28 8.60 -20.17
N TRP A 34 3.58 8.55 -19.84
CA TRP A 34 4.20 9.48 -18.90
C TRP A 34 4.74 10.70 -19.66
N HIS A 35 4.07 11.83 -19.52
CA HIS A 35 4.50 13.10 -20.09
C HIS A 35 5.15 13.95 -19.00
N HIS A 36 6.46 14.15 -19.10
CA HIS A 36 7.17 15.12 -18.27
C HIS A 36 6.54 16.52 -18.41
N ARG A 37 6.65 17.34 -17.37
CA ARG A 37 6.10 18.71 -17.31
C ARG A 37 6.48 19.61 -18.50
N ASP A 38 7.66 19.38 -19.09
CA ASP A 38 8.13 20.13 -20.27
C ASP A 38 7.43 19.71 -21.57
N LYS A 39 6.81 18.53 -21.60
CA LYS A 39 6.07 18.01 -22.76
C LYS A 39 4.57 18.28 -22.64
N GLU A 40 3.98 18.03 -21.48
CA GLU A 40 2.58 18.32 -21.20
C GLU A 40 2.46 18.77 -19.74
N HIS A 41 1.91 19.96 -19.53
CA HIS A 41 1.77 20.54 -18.20
C HIS A 41 0.48 20.07 -17.53
N GLY A 42 0.61 19.46 -16.35
CA GLY A 42 -0.51 19.08 -15.52
C GLY A 42 -1.14 20.29 -14.85
N THR A 43 -2.43 20.52 -15.10
CA THR A 43 -3.17 21.63 -14.48
C THR A 43 -3.69 21.26 -13.09
N SER A 44 -3.24 22.00 -12.07
CA SER A 44 -3.72 22.01 -10.69
C SER A 44 -3.96 23.44 -10.20
N GLY A 45 -4.57 23.62 -9.03
CA GLY A 45 -4.69 24.93 -8.37
C GLY A 45 -3.65 25.09 -7.27
N ARG A 46 -3.14 26.31 -7.05
CA ARG A 46 -2.03 26.62 -6.11
C ARG A 46 -0.78 25.75 -6.35
N ASP A 47 0.26 25.94 -5.52
CA ASP A 47 1.46 25.11 -5.50
C ASP A 47 1.14 23.70 -4.96
N ALA A 48 0.39 22.91 -5.73
CA ALA A 48 -0.06 21.56 -5.39
C ALA A 48 1.07 20.53 -5.29
N SER A 49 2.28 20.91 -5.68
CA SER A 49 3.49 20.10 -5.64
C SER A 49 4.60 20.92 -5.00
N VAL A 50 5.27 20.31 -4.02
CA VAL A 50 6.46 20.88 -3.37
C VAL A 50 7.70 20.83 -4.29
N PHE A 51 7.63 20.08 -5.39
CA PHE A 51 8.71 19.90 -6.36
C PHE A 51 8.53 20.76 -7.63
N GLY A 52 7.57 21.69 -7.62
CA GLY A 52 7.31 22.60 -8.73
C GLY A 52 6.25 22.06 -9.71
N SER A 53 6.43 22.34 -11.01
CA SER A 53 5.42 22.05 -12.03
C SER A 53 5.21 20.55 -12.26
N LEU A 54 3.94 20.18 -12.51
CA LEU A 54 3.51 18.80 -12.70
C LEU A 54 3.45 18.45 -14.19
N GLY A 55 3.78 17.21 -14.52
CA GLY A 55 3.48 16.62 -15.83
C GLY A 55 2.12 15.90 -15.86
N VAL A 56 1.92 15.04 -16.86
CA VAL A 56 0.68 14.28 -17.06
C VAL A 56 0.98 12.79 -17.23
N PHE A 57 0.34 11.97 -16.40
CA PHE A 57 0.21 10.53 -16.61
C PHE A 57 -1.12 10.27 -17.31
N ALA A 58 -1.04 10.15 -18.64
CA ALA A 58 -2.19 10.04 -19.52
C ALA A 58 -2.68 8.60 -19.57
N VAL A 59 -3.87 8.35 -19.05
CA VAL A 59 -4.54 7.05 -19.07
C VAL A 59 -5.56 7.03 -20.21
N GLY A 60 -5.75 5.86 -20.82
CA GLY A 60 -6.76 5.65 -21.86
C GLY A 60 -8.19 5.86 -21.36
N ASP A 61 -9.11 6.10 -22.30
CA ASP A 61 -10.53 6.34 -22.02
C ASP A 61 -11.29 5.06 -21.61
N ASP A 62 -10.62 3.91 -21.57
CA ASP A 62 -11.14 2.60 -21.18
C ASP A 62 -11.27 2.41 -19.66
N HIS A 63 -10.82 3.39 -18.87
CA HIS A 63 -10.84 3.34 -17.41
C HIS A 63 -11.74 4.43 -16.79
N PRO A 64 -13.04 4.16 -16.53
CA PRO A 64 -13.94 5.15 -15.91
C PRO A 64 -13.49 5.54 -14.49
N SER A 65 -12.79 4.64 -13.80
CA SER A 65 -12.05 4.89 -12.57
C SER A 65 -10.82 4.01 -12.52
N ILE A 66 -9.81 4.45 -11.77
CA ILE A 66 -8.63 3.66 -11.46
C ILE A 66 -8.71 3.22 -10.00
N ASP A 67 -8.79 1.90 -9.83
CA ASP A 67 -8.83 1.27 -8.52
C ASP A 67 -7.46 0.63 -8.25
N PHE A 68 -6.71 1.23 -7.33
CA PHE A 68 -5.44 0.67 -6.86
C PHE A 68 -5.73 -0.46 -5.84
N PRO A 69 -5.30 -1.71 -6.11
CA PRO A 69 -5.44 -2.79 -5.15
C PRO A 69 -4.65 -2.45 -3.88
N LEU A 70 -5.34 -2.40 -2.74
CA LEU A 70 -4.75 -2.15 -1.44
C LEU A 70 -4.48 -3.48 -0.74
N VAL A 71 -3.22 -3.72 -0.40
CA VAL A 71 -2.75 -4.91 0.30
C VAL A 71 -1.92 -4.54 1.53
N ASN A 72 -1.96 -5.35 2.58
CA ASN A 72 -1.05 -5.18 3.71
C ASN A 72 0.37 -5.57 3.29
N ALA A 73 1.35 -4.71 3.51
CA ALA A 73 2.76 -4.99 3.16
C ALA A 73 3.32 -6.25 3.86
N LEU A 74 2.79 -6.62 5.03
CA LEU A 74 3.17 -7.85 5.76
C LEU A 74 2.49 -9.11 5.22
N SER A 75 1.43 -8.99 4.42
CA SER A 75 0.71 -10.14 3.88
C SER A 75 1.21 -10.60 2.50
N VAL A 76 2.26 -9.97 1.98
CA VAL A 76 2.85 -10.30 0.67
C VAL A 76 4.27 -10.82 0.85
N SER A 77 4.78 -11.56 -0.13
CA SER A 77 6.15 -12.06 -0.07
C SER A 77 7.17 -10.89 -0.16
N PRO A 78 8.34 -11.00 0.50
CA PRO A 78 9.42 -10.02 0.33
C PRO A 78 9.84 -9.85 -1.14
N GLN A 79 9.77 -10.91 -1.93
CA GLN A 79 10.06 -10.89 -3.37
C GLN A 79 9.06 -10.03 -4.14
N PHE A 80 7.79 -10.05 -3.75
CA PHE A 80 6.77 -9.19 -4.36
C PHE A 80 7.04 -7.71 -4.04
N LEU A 81 7.32 -7.37 -2.78
CA LEU A 81 7.74 -6.00 -2.43
C LEU A 81 8.99 -5.57 -3.20
N GLN A 82 9.97 -6.47 -3.32
CA GLN A 82 11.21 -6.20 -4.04
C GLN A 82 10.99 -5.96 -5.54
N ALA A 83 10.01 -6.62 -6.16
CA ALA A 83 9.62 -6.37 -7.55
C ALA A 83 9.09 -4.94 -7.78
N TYR A 84 8.58 -4.30 -6.72
CA TYR A 84 8.19 -2.89 -6.67
C TYR A 84 9.29 -1.98 -6.08
N GLY A 85 10.51 -2.50 -5.91
CA GLY A 85 11.63 -1.74 -5.36
C GLY A 85 11.47 -1.39 -3.88
N ALA A 86 10.60 -2.09 -3.16
CA ALA A 86 10.29 -1.83 -1.76
C ALA A 86 10.77 -2.94 -0.82
N ALA A 87 10.83 -2.60 0.47
CA ALA A 87 11.02 -3.53 1.58
C ALA A 87 10.24 -3.03 2.81
N ILE A 88 9.81 -3.96 3.65
CA ILE A 88 9.21 -3.65 4.95
C ILE A 88 10.25 -3.96 6.04
N VAL A 89 10.47 -3.02 6.96
CA VAL A 89 11.43 -3.18 8.07
C VAL A 89 10.74 -2.88 9.39
N PRO A 90 10.94 -3.67 10.46
CA PRO A 90 10.49 -3.30 11.81
C PRO A 90 11.16 -2.00 12.27
N VAL A 91 10.44 -1.14 12.98
CA VAL A 91 11.01 0.13 13.49
C VAL A 91 12.13 -0.07 14.51
N GLU A 92 12.14 -1.22 15.20
CA GLU A 92 13.17 -1.62 16.16
C GLU A 92 14.44 -2.16 15.48
N GLU A 93 14.40 -2.44 14.18
CA GLU A 93 15.51 -3.01 13.45
C GLU A 93 16.37 -1.92 12.79
N ALA A 94 17.68 -1.97 13.04
CA ALA A 94 18.62 -1.10 12.34
C ALA A 94 18.76 -1.56 10.88
N PHE A 95 18.51 -0.64 9.94
CA PHE A 95 18.72 -0.89 8.51
C PHE A 95 19.51 0.26 7.88
N ARG A 96 20.08 0.00 6.70
CA ARG A 96 20.71 1.03 5.87
C ARG A 96 19.72 1.49 4.82
N LEU A 97 19.40 2.77 4.82
CA LEU A 97 18.65 3.37 3.72
C LEU A 97 19.40 3.16 2.40
N PRO A 98 18.69 2.81 1.32
CA PRO A 98 19.29 2.74 -0.01
C PRO A 98 19.98 4.07 -0.36
N LYS A 99 21.09 4.03 -1.08
CA LYS A 99 21.77 5.27 -1.48
C LYS A 99 20.96 6.00 -2.54
N SER A 100 20.91 7.33 -2.45
CA SER A 100 20.52 8.18 -3.57
C SER A 100 21.38 7.87 -4.80
N LYS A 101 20.74 7.87 -5.98
CA LYS A 101 21.40 7.83 -7.29
C LYS A 101 21.93 9.20 -7.69
N GLU A 102 21.41 10.27 -7.09
CA GLU A 102 21.92 11.62 -7.23
C GLU A 102 22.93 11.92 -6.12
N LYS A 103 24.19 12.16 -6.51
CA LYS A 103 25.32 12.28 -5.57
C LYS A 103 25.34 13.62 -4.85
N SER A 104 24.73 14.66 -5.41
CA SER A 104 24.63 15.98 -4.79
C SER A 104 23.70 16.00 -3.57
N LEU A 105 22.82 15.00 -3.44
CA LEU A 105 21.90 14.87 -2.31
C LEU A 105 22.61 14.25 -1.09
N THR A 106 23.06 15.10 -0.18
CA THR A 106 23.83 14.69 1.01
C THR A 106 23.05 14.73 2.32
N THR A 107 21.96 15.50 2.38
CA THR A 107 21.19 15.72 3.61
C THR A 107 19.79 15.13 3.46
N LEU A 108 19.52 14.08 4.24
CA LEU A 108 18.19 13.49 4.33
C LEU A 108 17.48 14.08 5.55
N HIS A 109 16.28 14.61 5.34
CA HIS A 109 15.41 15.09 6.40
C HIS A 109 14.40 14.02 6.76
N VAL A 110 14.04 13.94 8.05
CA VAL A 110 12.91 13.14 8.52
C VAL A 110 11.90 14.10 9.11
N THR A 111 10.71 14.10 8.52
CA THR A 111 9.67 15.08 8.84
C THR A 111 8.38 14.35 9.19
N GLU A 112 7.68 14.85 10.20
CA GLU A 112 6.32 14.41 10.50
C GLU A 112 5.34 15.10 9.55
N TYR A 113 4.56 14.29 8.84
CA TYR A 113 3.42 14.71 8.05
C TYR A 113 2.13 14.25 8.71
N THR A 114 1.25 15.20 9.02
CA THR A 114 -0.05 14.92 9.62
C THR A 114 -1.16 15.48 8.73
N TRP A 115 -1.89 14.56 8.08
CA TRP A 115 -3.11 14.88 7.37
C TRP A 115 -4.25 15.01 8.39
N LYS A 116 -4.62 16.24 8.74
CA LYS A 116 -5.60 16.56 9.81
C LYS A 116 -7.03 16.09 9.53
N ASN A 117 -7.34 15.72 8.28
CA ASN A 117 -8.65 15.21 7.88
C ASN A 117 -8.52 13.73 7.53
N ASN A 118 -9.60 12.95 7.69
CA ASN A 118 -9.61 11.58 7.16
C ASN A 118 -9.27 11.59 5.66
N SER A 119 -8.59 10.54 5.18
CA SER A 119 -8.09 10.46 3.79
C SER A 119 -9.17 10.76 2.78
N ARG A 120 -10.40 10.32 3.03
CA ARG A 120 -11.54 10.54 2.15
C ARG A 120 -11.79 12.03 1.92
N GLN A 121 -11.82 12.84 2.98
CA GLN A 121 -12.02 14.29 2.87
C GLN A 121 -10.84 14.99 2.20
N TYR A 122 -9.61 14.62 2.51
CA TYR A 122 -8.44 15.21 1.84
C TYR A 122 -8.44 14.90 0.34
N ILE A 123 -8.67 13.64 -0.02
CA ILE A 123 -8.76 13.18 -1.40
C ILE A 123 -9.90 13.91 -2.13
N THR A 124 -11.12 13.92 -1.57
CA THR A 124 -12.27 14.50 -2.25
C THR A 124 -12.24 16.02 -2.27
N ASN A 125 -11.83 16.68 -1.20
CA ASN A 125 -11.97 18.13 -1.04
C ASN A 125 -10.74 18.91 -1.51
N TYR A 126 -9.61 18.23 -1.75
CA TYR A 126 -8.39 18.86 -2.22
C TYR A 126 -7.80 18.12 -3.42
N VAL A 127 -7.37 16.86 -3.28
CA VAL A 127 -6.59 16.17 -4.32
C VAL A 127 -7.36 16.09 -5.64
N LEU A 128 -8.62 15.67 -5.60
CA LEU A 128 -9.47 15.52 -6.80
C LEU A 128 -10.22 16.81 -7.20
N GLN A 129 -9.83 17.96 -6.67
CA GLN A 129 -10.39 19.25 -7.05
C GLN A 129 -9.49 19.96 -8.05
N GLN A 130 -10.06 20.48 -9.13
CA GLN A 130 -9.28 21.19 -10.18
C GLN A 130 -8.55 22.43 -9.62
N ASN A 131 -9.17 23.12 -8.67
CA ASN A 131 -8.59 24.28 -7.97
C ASN A 131 -7.80 23.87 -6.70
N GLY A 132 -7.73 22.58 -6.41
CA GLY A 132 -6.88 21.97 -5.38
C GLY A 132 -5.72 21.24 -6.04
N GLY A 133 -5.56 19.95 -5.74
CA GLY A 133 -4.47 19.12 -6.26
C GLY A 133 -4.50 18.88 -7.77
N GLY A 134 -5.63 19.15 -8.45
CA GLY A 134 -5.74 18.91 -9.90
C GLY A 134 -5.79 17.44 -10.29
N GLY A 135 -5.96 16.52 -9.33
CA GLY A 135 -5.92 15.08 -9.53
C GLY A 135 -4.93 14.40 -8.60
N LEU A 136 -4.95 13.07 -8.59
CA LEU A 136 -3.93 12.30 -7.89
C LEU A 136 -2.61 12.42 -8.65
N PHE A 137 -1.52 12.72 -7.94
CA PHE A 137 -0.19 12.66 -8.51
C PHE A 137 0.48 11.32 -8.18
N ILE A 138 1.37 10.91 -9.07
CA ILE A 138 2.41 9.91 -8.82
C ILE A 138 3.74 10.50 -9.24
N GLU A 139 4.82 10.01 -8.67
CA GLU A 139 6.14 10.57 -8.90
C GLU A 139 7.24 9.52 -8.90
N THR A 140 8.39 9.92 -9.42
CA THR A 140 9.63 9.17 -9.37
C THR A 140 10.80 10.12 -9.22
N HIS A 141 11.80 9.74 -8.44
CA HIS A 141 12.96 10.58 -8.16
C HIS A 141 14.20 9.76 -7.80
N PRO A 142 15.42 10.31 -7.92
CA PRO A 142 16.67 9.56 -7.80
C PRO A 142 17.06 9.23 -6.35
N PHE A 143 16.30 9.62 -5.35
CA PHE A 143 16.55 9.31 -3.94
C PHE A 143 15.55 8.29 -3.37
N PRO A 144 15.87 7.56 -2.29
CA PRO A 144 14.92 6.68 -1.61
C PRO A 144 13.87 7.47 -0.80
N HIS A 145 12.78 6.80 -0.44
CA HIS A 145 11.87 7.27 0.60
C HIS A 145 11.71 6.23 1.72
N LEU A 146 11.31 6.74 2.88
CA LEU A 146 10.88 5.96 4.03
C LEU A 146 9.51 6.49 4.46
N PHE A 147 8.55 5.59 4.67
CA PHE A 147 7.25 5.92 5.24
C PHE A 147 7.05 5.11 6.52
N THR A 148 6.86 5.79 7.65
CA THR A 148 6.67 5.15 8.96
C THR A 148 5.41 5.69 9.63
N PRO A 149 4.36 4.88 9.82
CA PRO A 149 3.23 5.26 10.65
C PRO A 149 3.66 5.59 12.08
N LEU A 150 3.23 6.74 12.61
CA LEU A 150 3.51 7.15 13.99
C LEU A 150 2.36 6.81 14.95
N SER A 151 1.22 6.34 14.43
CA SER A 151 0.06 5.90 15.21
C SER A 151 -0.57 4.63 14.61
N PRO A 152 -1.16 3.72 15.41
CA PRO A 152 -1.99 2.62 14.93
C PRO A 152 -3.20 3.05 14.09
N GLU A 153 -3.66 4.30 14.23
CA GLU A 153 -4.80 4.86 13.47
C GLU A 153 -4.44 5.29 12.05
N CYS A 154 -3.15 5.25 11.70
CA CYS A 154 -2.71 5.57 10.35
C CYS A 154 -3.26 4.56 9.34
N GLY A 155 -3.60 5.05 8.15
CA GLY A 155 -4.17 4.20 7.11
C GLY A 155 -3.99 4.75 5.71
N GLY A 156 -4.68 4.10 4.76
CA GLY A 156 -4.34 4.20 3.34
C GLY A 156 -3.13 3.34 2.99
N GLY A 157 -2.72 3.38 1.73
CA GLY A 157 -1.50 2.73 1.26
C GLY A 157 -0.63 3.64 0.43
N VAL A 158 0.66 3.36 0.42
CA VAL A 158 1.59 3.95 -0.55
C VAL A 158 1.40 3.22 -1.87
N ILE A 159 0.96 3.92 -2.91
CA ILE A 159 0.88 3.39 -4.27
C ILE A 159 2.31 3.22 -4.76
N LEU A 160 2.67 2.02 -5.22
CA LEU A 160 3.93 1.75 -5.90
C LEU A 160 3.64 1.28 -7.32
N GLY A 161 4.46 1.75 -8.25
CA GLY A 161 4.36 1.48 -9.67
C GLY A 161 5.66 0.91 -10.23
N ARG A 162 5.52 0.08 -11.26
CA ARG A 162 6.63 -0.37 -12.10
C ARG A 162 6.20 -0.41 -13.55
N LYS A 163 7.13 -0.12 -14.46
CA LYS A 163 6.91 -0.31 -15.90
C LYS A 163 7.34 -1.71 -16.29
N VAL A 164 6.46 -2.43 -16.99
CA VAL A 164 6.74 -3.75 -17.59
C VAL A 164 6.37 -3.65 -19.06
N GLU A 165 7.37 -3.71 -19.93
CA GLU A 165 7.19 -3.46 -21.37
C GLU A 165 6.53 -2.09 -21.60
N ASP A 166 5.38 -2.05 -22.28
CA ASP A 166 4.62 -0.82 -22.58
C ASP A 166 3.48 -0.54 -21.59
N GLN A 167 3.42 -1.29 -20.48
CA GLN A 167 2.38 -1.16 -19.46
C GLN A 167 2.96 -0.74 -18.11
N TYR A 168 2.13 -0.09 -17.32
CA TYR A 168 2.40 0.23 -15.92
C TYR A 168 1.62 -0.73 -15.03
N ARG A 169 2.27 -1.22 -13.98
CA ARG A 169 1.65 -2.05 -12.95
C ARG A 169 1.69 -1.32 -11.63
N PHE A 170 0.57 -1.29 -10.91
CA PHE A 170 0.44 -0.59 -9.64
C PHE A 170 -0.21 -1.44 -8.56
N VAL A 171 0.26 -1.26 -7.33
CA VAL A 171 -0.33 -1.81 -6.09
C VAL A 171 -0.15 -0.78 -4.99
N ALA A 172 -1.14 -0.65 -4.11
CA ALA A 172 -1.03 0.16 -2.90
C ALA A 172 -0.69 -0.74 -1.70
N PHE A 173 0.34 -0.35 -0.95
CA PHE A 173 0.81 -1.08 0.22
C PHE A 173 0.44 -0.33 1.51
N GLN A 174 -0.46 -0.93 2.29
CA GLN A 174 -0.76 -0.48 3.65
C GLN A 174 0.41 -0.87 4.57
N ILE A 175 0.89 0.11 5.34
CA ILE A 175 2.00 -0.05 6.27
C ILE A 175 1.42 -0.32 7.66
N THR A 176 1.80 -1.45 8.26
CA THR A 176 1.36 -1.79 9.62
C THR A 176 2.17 -0.98 10.62
N TYR A 177 1.51 -0.43 11.65
CA TYR A 177 2.20 0.27 12.75
C TYR A 177 3.28 -0.62 13.39
N GLY A 178 4.43 -0.03 13.73
CA GLY A 178 5.64 -0.75 14.15
C GLY A 178 6.54 -1.21 12.99
N TYR A 179 6.20 -0.85 11.75
CA TYR A 179 7.02 -1.10 10.57
C TYR A 179 7.19 0.17 9.72
N SER A 180 8.27 0.22 8.95
CA SER A 180 8.52 1.24 7.93
C SER A 180 8.56 0.61 6.55
N LEU A 181 7.94 1.27 5.58
CA LEU A 181 8.10 0.93 4.16
C LEU A 181 9.30 1.73 3.61
N VAL A 182 10.31 1.01 3.15
CA VAL A 182 11.48 1.58 2.47
C VAL A 182 11.29 1.40 0.97
N ILE A 183 11.39 2.47 0.21
CA ILE A 183 11.38 2.40 -1.26
C ILE A 183 12.71 2.89 -1.84
N LYS A 184 13.19 2.20 -2.87
CA LYS A 184 14.44 2.55 -3.57
C LYS A 184 14.25 3.77 -4.46
N SER A 185 15.36 4.39 -4.83
CA SER A 185 15.41 5.40 -5.89
C SER A 185 14.73 4.93 -7.18
N ASN A 186 14.09 5.87 -7.87
CA ASN A 186 13.40 5.70 -9.15
C ASN A 186 12.23 4.71 -9.12
N VAL A 187 11.70 4.40 -7.93
CA VAL A 187 10.41 3.72 -7.81
C VAL A 187 9.31 4.73 -8.09
N ILE A 188 8.36 4.37 -8.96
CA ILE A 188 7.14 5.17 -9.15
C ILE A 188 6.31 5.01 -7.90
N HIS A 189 5.84 6.10 -7.30
CA HIS A 189 5.03 6.02 -6.10
C HIS A 189 4.06 7.19 -5.96
N GLY A 190 3.11 7.07 -5.04
CA GLY A 190 2.19 8.13 -4.64
C GLY A 190 1.63 7.86 -3.26
N ASP A 191 1.50 8.90 -2.44
CA ASP A 191 1.22 8.80 -1.01
C ASP A 191 -0.04 9.58 -0.61
N SER A 192 -0.79 10.15 -1.56
CA SER A 192 -1.91 11.05 -1.25
C SER A 192 -3.07 10.39 -0.49
N PHE A 193 -3.14 9.05 -0.48
CA PHE A 193 -4.14 8.29 0.26
C PHE A 193 -3.78 8.06 1.73
N LEU A 194 -2.55 8.38 2.15
CA LEU A 194 -2.15 8.27 3.55
C LEU A 194 -2.96 9.23 4.43
N HIS A 195 -3.28 8.79 5.64
CA HIS A 195 -3.91 9.64 6.66
C HIS A 195 -3.43 9.27 8.06
N GLY A 196 -3.45 10.25 8.97
CA GLY A 196 -2.80 10.15 10.28
C GLY A 196 -1.35 10.65 10.24
N PRO A 197 -0.63 10.58 11.37
CA PRO A 197 0.76 11.05 11.45
C PRO A 197 1.74 10.03 10.88
N TYR A 198 2.54 10.42 9.88
CA TYR A 198 3.64 9.62 9.34
C TYR A 198 4.97 10.36 9.48
N ALA A 199 6.03 9.63 9.83
CA ALA A 199 7.40 10.11 9.59
C ALA A 199 7.80 9.73 8.17
N ILE A 200 8.18 10.73 7.38
CA ILE A 200 8.63 10.58 6.00
C ILE A 200 10.05 11.09 5.89
N ALA A 201 10.93 10.27 5.33
CA ALA A 201 12.29 10.68 5.03
C ALA A 201 12.39 11.18 3.59
N LEU A 202 12.87 12.41 3.39
CA LEU A 202 12.93 13.07 2.08
C LEU A 202 14.14 13.98 1.94
N TYR A 203 14.51 14.28 0.70
CA TYR A 203 15.55 15.26 0.37
C TYR A 203 14.88 16.56 -0.07
N GLU A 204 15.44 17.70 0.31
CA GLU A 204 15.03 19.00 -0.23
C GLU A 204 15.65 19.18 -1.62
N THR A 205 14.85 19.03 -2.67
CA THR A 205 15.35 19.03 -4.05
C THR A 205 14.21 19.17 -5.07
N GLU A 206 14.52 19.62 -6.28
CA GLU A 206 13.61 19.65 -7.43
C GLU A 206 13.77 18.41 -8.34
N PHE A 207 14.60 17.43 -7.95
CA PHE A 207 14.90 16.25 -8.77
C PHE A 207 13.77 15.19 -8.81
N ALA A 208 12.53 15.60 -8.60
CA ALA A 208 11.35 14.76 -8.78
C ALA A 208 10.69 15.01 -10.14
N ASP A 209 10.28 13.91 -10.78
CA ASP A 209 9.35 13.91 -11.90
C ASP A 209 7.99 13.49 -11.35
N SER A 210 7.12 14.48 -11.15
CA SER A 210 5.78 14.29 -10.57
C SER A 210 4.74 14.60 -11.64
N VAL A 211 3.76 13.71 -11.79
CA VAL A 211 2.75 13.75 -12.86
C VAL A 211 1.35 13.56 -12.28
N LEU A 212 0.37 14.28 -12.84
CA LEU A 212 -1.05 14.09 -12.50
C LEU A 212 -1.65 12.99 -13.35
N ILE A 213 -2.39 12.07 -12.74
CA ILE A 213 -3.18 11.07 -13.46
C ILE A 213 -4.39 11.77 -14.10
N LYS A 214 -4.47 11.70 -15.44
CA LYS A 214 -5.50 12.36 -16.25
C LYS A 214 -6.02 11.43 -17.34
N SER A 215 -7.28 11.65 -17.72
CA SER A 215 -7.96 11.02 -18.88
C SER A 215 -8.21 12.02 -20.00
N GLY A 216 -8.67 11.53 -21.16
CA GLY A 216 -9.02 12.36 -22.31
C GLY A 216 -7.82 12.71 -23.18
N LYS A 217 -7.99 13.66 -24.11
CA LYS A 217 -6.96 14.03 -25.09
C LYS A 217 -6.08 15.20 -24.61
N PRO A 218 -4.85 15.35 -25.14
CA PRO A 218 -4.04 16.56 -24.90
C PRO A 218 -4.86 17.84 -25.12
N GLY A 219 -4.76 18.79 -24.19
CA GLY A 219 -5.52 20.05 -24.21
C GLY A 219 -6.97 19.97 -23.68
N ALA A 220 -7.52 18.77 -23.48
CA ALA A 220 -8.85 18.55 -22.92
C ALA A 220 -8.81 17.50 -21.78
N ARG A 221 -7.67 17.41 -21.09
CA ARG A 221 -7.44 16.45 -20.02
C ARG A 221 -8.36 16.71 -18.84
N THR A 222 -8.95 15.65 -18.30
CA THR A 222 -9.78 15.72 -17.09
C THR A 222 -9.14 14.96 -15.95
N ILE A 223 -9.52 15.30 -14.71
CA ILE A 223 -9.12 14.55 -13.53
C ILE A 223 -9.62 13.13 -13.67
N GLN A 224 -8.70 12.16 -13.64
CA GLN A 224 -9.05 10.75 -13.62
C GLN A 224 -9.56 10.38 -12.22
N PRO A 225 -10.78 9.81 -12.08
CA PRO A 225 -11.24 9.28 -10.81
C PRO A 225 -10.33 8.14 -10.34
N VAL A 226 -9.92 8.18 -9.08
CA VAL A 226 -9.05 7.17 -8.47
C VAL A 226 -9.54 6.75 -7.09
N ARG A 227 -9.27 5.51 -6.69
CA ARG A 227 -9.56 4.96 -5.36
C ARG A 227 -8.53 3.91 -4.97
N GLN A 228 -8.42 3.65 -3.67
CA GLN A 228 -7.81 2.42 -3.16
C GLN A 228 -8.93 1.45 -2.79
N VAL A 229 -8.82 0.22 -3.28
CA VAL A 229 -9.82 -0.83 -3.06
C VAL A 229 -9.13 -1.99 -2.40
N SER A 230 -9.61 -2.40 -1.22
CA SER A 230 -9.08 -3.57 -0.52
C SER A 230 -9.20 -4.79 -1.43
N ALA A 231 -8.06 -5.39 -1.78
CA ALA A 231 -8.06 -6.62 -2.56
C ALA A 231 -8.74 -7.72 -1.72
N ALA A 232 -9.85 -8.28 -2.22
CA ALA A 232 -10.61 -9.28 -1.52
C ALA A 232 -9.81 -10.59 -1.44
N GLY A 233 -9.29 -10.91 -0.26
CA GLY A 233 -8.90 -12.28 0.06
C GLY A 233 -7.52 -12.72 -0.38
N ASN A 234 -6.46 -12.03 0.06
CA ASN A 234 -5.21 -12.75 0.35
C ASN A 234 -5.24 -13.26 1.79
N ARG A 235 -6.07 -14.29 2.03
CA ARG A 235 -5.90 -15.20 3.16
C ARG A 235 -4.68 -16.08 2.88
N PHE A 236 -3.48 -15.49 2.85
CA PHE A 236 -2.27 -16.30 2.85
C PHE A 236 -2.22 -17.02 4.19
N SER A 237 -2.31 -18.35 4.14
CA SER A 237 -1.94 -19.21 5.26
C SER A 237 -0.46 -18.95 5.53
N LEU A 238 -0.18 -18.24 6.62
CA LEU A 238 1.16 -17.90 7.10
C LEU A 238 2.06 -19.13 7.34
N PHE A 239 1.62 -20.37 7.08
CA PHE A 239 2.34 -21.58 7.49
C PHE A 239 2.65 -22.58 6.36
N GLY A 240 2.36 -22.26 5.10
CA GLY A 240 2.87 -23.03 3.96
C GLY A 240 4.19 -22.43 3.48
N ASP A 241 5.32 -23.00 3.88
CA ASP A 241 6.67 -22.70 3.38
C ASP A 241 7.27 -21.32 3.73
N MET A 242 7.56 -21.10 5.01
CA MET A 242 8.37 -19.96 5.47
C MET A 242 9.84 -20.31 5.69
N THR A 243 10.73 -19.45 5.18
CA THR A 243 12.16 -19.43 5.51
C THR A 243 12.40 -18.98 6.96
N PHE A 244 13.57 -19.30 7.53
CA PHE A 244 13.91 -19.03 8.95
C PHE A 244 13.72 -17.57 9.37
N ASN A 245 14.04 -16.61 8.49
CA ASN A 245 13.87 -15.18 8.78
C ASN A 245 12.40 -14.76 8.89
N GLN A 246 11.51 -15.35 8.10
CA GLN A 246 10.08 -15.08 8.18
C GLN A 246 9.45 -15.64 9.47
N ARG A 247 9.99 -16.75 10.02
CA ARG A 247 9.59 -17.25 11.35
C ARG A 247 9.99 -16.28 12.47
N ALA A 248 11.18 -15.69 12.39
CA ALA A 248 11.61 -14.69 13.36
C ALA A 248 10.73 -13.43 13.32
N THR A 249 10.39 -12.93 12.13
CA THR A 249 9.47 -11.79 11.98
C THR A 249 8.05 -12.12 12.45
N ALA A 250 7.55 -13.32 12.18
CA ALA A 250 6.23 -13.75 12.65
C ALA A 250 6.19 -13.89 14.19
N LEU A 251 7.28 -14.35 14.80
CA LEU A 251 7.42 -14.40 16.26
C LEU A 251 7.50 -13.00 16.87
N LEU A 252 8.26 -12.08 16.27
CA LEU A 252 8.34 -10.69 16.74
C LEU A 252 7.00 -9.96 16.60
N LEU A 253 6.29 -10.14 15.48
CA LEU A 253 4.93 -9.62 15.32
C LEU A 253 4.00 -10.19 16.39
N LYS A 254 4.10 -11.49 16.67
CA LYS A 254 3.31 -12.14 17.72
C LYS A 254 3.63 -11.59 19.11
N GLU A 255 4.89 -11.36 19.45
CA GLU A 255 5.27 -10.73 20.73
C GLU A 255 4.83 -9.27 20.82
N ASN A 256 4.92 -8.50 19.73
CA ASN A 256 4.40 -7.13 19.68
C ASN A 256 2.88 -7.08 19.88
N LEU A 257 2.14 -7.97 19.23
CA LEU A 257 0.69 -8.08 19.40
C LEU A 257 0.30 -8.48 20.83
N LYS A 258 1.06 -9.37 21.48
CA LYS A 258 0.89 -9.69 22.90
C LYS A 258 1.16 -8.49 23.80
N SER A 259 2.21 -7.72 23.50
CA SER A 259 2.55 -6.51 24.26
C SER A 259 1.45 -5.46 24.15
N ILE A 260 0.93 -5.21 22.94
CA ILE A 260 -0.22 -4.32 22.69
C ILE A 260 -1.45 -4.82 23.45
N ALA A 261 -1.76 -6.13 23.35
CA ALA A 261 -2.89 -6.73 24.05
C ALA A 261 -2.83 -6.47 25.57
N ARG A 262 -1.67 -6.68 26.19
CA ARG A 262 -1.48 -6.49 27.64
C ARG A 262 -1.47 -5.02 28.07
N ALA A 263 -0.88 -4.15 27.26
CA ALA A 263 -0.80 -2.71 27.58
C ALA A 263 -2.16 -2.01 27.53
N THR A 264 -3.13 -2.58 26.82
CA THR A 264 -4.38 -1.90 26.47
C THR A 264 -5.55 -2.23 27.40
N ASP A 265 -5.40 -3.21 28.29
CA ASP A 265 -6.39 -3.52 29.34
C ASP A 265 -6.61 -2.40 30.35
N ASN A 266 -5.72 -1.40 30.39
CA ASN A 266 -5.82 -0.21 31.23
C ASN A 266 -6.15 1.07 30.45
N ALA A 267 -6.36 1.00 29.14
CA ALA A 267 -6.66 2.17 28.32
C ALA A 267 -8.09 2.72 28.58
N PRO A 268 -8.37 3.99 28.23
CA PRO A 268 -9.74 4.55 28.23
C PRO A 268 -10.70 3.76 27.33
N ILE A 269 -11.99 3.74 27.66
CA ILE A 269 -13.03 2.92 26.99
C ILE A 269 -13.10 3.16 25.48
N GLU A 270 -12.93 4.41 25.05
CA GLU A 270 -12.97 4.81 23.64
C GLU A 270 -11.84 4.13 22.86
N LYS A 271 -10.62 4.20 23.41
CA LYS A 271 -9.42 3.57 22.84
C LYS A 271 -9.54 2.05 22.81
N ARG A 272 -10.17 1.44 23.83
CA ARG A 272 -10.44 -0.01 23.85
C ARG A 272 -11.30 -0.46 22.67
N ARG A 273 -12.31 0.32 22.27
CA ARG A 273 -13.19 -0.04 21.13
C ARG A 273 -12.46 -0.08 19.80
N GLU A 274 -11.59 0.89 19.56
CA GLU A 274 -10.76 0.94 18.35
C GLU A 274 -9.80 -0.25 18.27
N ILE A 275 -9.19 -0.59 19.41
CA ILE A 275 -8.28 -1.72 19.54
C ILE A 275 -9.01 -3.06 19.31
N ILE A 276 -10.26 -3.21 19.79
CA ILE A 276 -11.09 -4.37 19.45
C ILE A 276 -11.26 -4.47 17.94
N CYS A 277 -11.62 -3.37 17.27
CA CYS A 277 -11.79 -3.36 15.82
C CYS A 277 -10.51 -3.75 15.08
N PHE A 278 -9.33 -3.32 15.56
CA PHE A 278 -8.05 -3.76 15.04
C PHE A 278 -7.85 -5.28 15.20
N PHE A 279 -8.04 -5.83 16.41
CA PHE A 279 -7.85 -7.27 16.65
C PHE A 279 -8.79 -8.15 15.82
N LYS A 280 -10.02 -7.68 15.55
CA LYS A 280 -10.98 -8.38 14.68
C LYS A 280 -10.53 -8.49 13.21
N GLN A 281 -9.62 -7.63 12.76
CA GLN A 281 -9.06 -7.70 11.41
C GLN A 281 -7.94 -8.75 11.29
N LEU A 282 -7.46 -9.30 12.41
CA LEU A 282 -6.42 -10.33 12.38
C LEU A 282 -6.97 -11.67 11.84
N PRO A 283 -6.11 -12.48 11.19
CA PRO A 283 -6.47 -13.84 10.84
C PRO A 283 -6.95 -14.64 12.05
N GLN A 284 -7.98 -15.49 11.87
CA GLN A 284 -8.59 -16.29 12.95
C GLN A 284 -7.55 -17.05 13.77
N THR A 285 -6.54 -17.64 13.13
CA THR A 285 -5.47 -18.39 13.81
C THR A 285 -4.66 -17.50 14.76
N MET A 286 -4.33 -16.28 14.33
CA MET A 286 -3.60 -15.32 15.15
C MET A 286 -4.47 -14.76 16.28
N LEU A 287 -5.75 -14.46 16.01
CA LEU A 287 -6.67 -14.02 17.04
C LEU A 287 -6.96 -15.12 18.07
N SER A 288 -7.04 -16.38 17.64
CA SER A 288 -7.17 -17.56 18.53
C SER A 288 -5.98 -17.70 19.47
N ASP A 289 -4.76 -17.44 18.98
CA ASP A 289 -3.54 -17.47 19.77
C ASP A 289 -3.46 -16.32 20.78
N LEU A 290 -4.02 -15.16 20.41
CA LEU A 290 -3.99 -13.95 21.22
C LEU A 290 -5.12 -13.88 22.24
N ARG A 291 -6.24 -14.58 22.06
CA ARG A 291 -7.46 -14.43 22.87
C ARG A 291 -7.23 -14.51 24.39
N HIS A 292 -6.23 -15.27 24.83
CA HIS A 292 -5.91 -15.45 26.26
C HIS A 292 -4.91 -14.44 26.82
N GLN A 293 -4.51 -13.43 26.03
CA GLN A 293 -3.46 -12.49 26.40
C GLN A 293 -4.02 -11.22 27.05
N SER A 294 -5.31 -10.92 26.86
CA SER A 294 -6.02 -9.79 27.45
C SER A 294 -7.54 -9.95 27.35
N ASP A 295 -8.31 -9.25 28.18
CA ASP A 295 -9.78 -9.25 28.08
C ASP A 295 -10.25 -8.68 26.74
N LEU A 296 -9.49 -7.73 26.20
CA LEU A 296 -9.72 -7.12 24.89
C LEU A 296 -9.62 -8.13 23.74
N THR A 297 -8.57 -8.94 23.74
CA THR A 297 -8.34 -9.94 22.70
C THR A 297 -9.33 -11.11 22.84
N GLN A 298 -9.68 -11.49 24.07
CA GLN A 298 -10.76 -12.44 24.34
C GLN A 298 -12.09 -11.94 23.76
N ARG A 299 -12.44 -10.68 24.05
CA ARG A 299 -13.67 -10.06 23.55
C ARG A 299 -13.68 -9.92 22.02
N ALA A 300 -12.56 -9.54 21.41
CA ALA A 300 -12.45 -9.48 19.95
C ALA A 300 -12.65 -10.87 19.32
N TYR A 301 -12.07 -11.91 19.94
CA TYR A 301 -12.29 -13.30 19.52
C TYR A 301 -13.76 -13.70 19.67
N ASP A 302 -14.38 -13.42 20.81
CA ASP A 302 -15.77 -13.81 21.09
C ASP A 302 -16.77 -13.11 20.16
N GLU A 303 -16.55 -11.83 19.86
CA GLU A 303 -17.40 -11.08 18.94
C GLU A 303 -17.27 -11.52 17.47
N CYS A 304 -16.18 -12.21 17.10
CA CYS A 304 -15.97 -12.73 15.75
C CYS A 304 -16.29 -14.24 15.62
N TYR A 305 -16.01 -15.01 16.66
CA TYR A 305 -15.95 -16.48 16.61
C TYR A 305 -16.50 -17.15 17.87
N GLY A 306 -16.88 -16.39 18.90
CA GLY A 306 -17.46 -16.90 20.13
C GLY A 306 -18.90 -17.37 19.92
N ILE A 307 -19.31 -18.34 20.71
CA ILE A 307 -20.71 -18.77 20.78
C ILE A 307 -21.44 -17.71 21.59
N VAL A 308 -22.15 -16.79 20.93
CA VAL A 308 -23.03 -15.86 21.62
C VAL A 308 -24.22 -16.66 22.17
N PRO A 309 -24.47 -16.69 23.49
CA PRO A 309 -25.71 -17.24 24.01
C PRO A 309 -26.85 -16.43 23.42
N LEU A 310 -27.74 -17.07 22.66
CA LEU A 310 -29.03 -16.48 22.32
C LEU A 310 -29.68 -16.05 23.64
N GLN A 311 -29.86 -14.75 23.85
CA GLN A 311 -30.76 -14.28 24.89
C GLN A 311 -32.14 -14.84 24.55
N ALA A 312 -32.56 -15.87 25.28
CA ALA A 312 -33.94 -16.31 25.26
C ALA A 312 -34.78 -15.13 25.74
N GLY A 313 -35.57 -14.57 24.82
CA GLY A 313 -36.50 -13.50 25.14
C GLY A 313 -37.44 -13.97 26.24
N ILE A 314 -37.42 -13.26 27.37
CA ILE A 314 -38.50 -13.33 28.34
C ILE A 314 -39.57 -12.38 27.81
N HIS A 315 -40.69 -12.97 27.40
CA HIS A 315 -41.96 -12.29 27.14
C HIS A 315 -42.54 -11.70 28.41
#